data_AF-A0A8T4D6M3-F1
#
_entry.id   AF-A0A8T4D6M3-F1
#
_cell.length_a   1.000
_cell.length_b   1.000
_cell.length_c   1.000
_cell.angle_alpha   90.00
_cell.angle_beta   90.00
_cell.angle_gamma   90.00
#
_symmetry.space_group_name_H-M   'P 1'
#
loop_
_entity.id
_entity.type
_entity.pdbx_description
1 polymer ?
#
loop_
_entity_poly.entity_id
_entity_poly.type
_entity_poly.pdbx_seq_one_letter_code
_entity_poly.pdbx_strand_id
1 'polypeptide(L)'
;MKFGVVVEKDEEGYYVASVPELPGCHTQAKTLDEVMKRIKEAIQAYLEAEDVKSVLVRQAGKLDDDYLEKRAANAGVLAILKTIQKS
;
A
#
# COMPACT_ATOMS: atom_id res chain seq x y z
N MET A 1 8.28 0.13 -7.36
CA MET A 1 7.20 0.99 -7.91
C MET A 1 7.71 2.41 -8.08
N LYS A 2 7.08 3.22 -8.95
CA LYS A 2 7.35 4.65 -9.10
C LYS A 2 6.07 5.41 -8.79
N PHE A 3 6.17 6.51 -8.04
CA PHE A 3 5.04 7.35 -7.65
C PHE A 3 5.31 8.80 -8.07
N GLY A 4 4.28 9.50 -8.52
CA GLY A 4 4.34 10.94 -8.64
C GLY A 4 4.33 11.58 -7.25
N VAL A 5 5.25 12.53 -7.00
CA VAL A 5 5.27 13.31 -5.76
C VAL A 5 5.03 14.76 -6.13
N VAL A 6 3.98 15.35 -5.55
CA VAL A 6 3.72 16.79 -5.64
C VAL A 6 4.33 17.44 -4.42
N VAL A 7 5.15 18.47 -4.63
CA VAL A 7 5.79 19.24 -3.54
C VAL A 7 5.42 20.70 -3.67
N GLU A 8 4.84 21.24 -2.61
CA GLU A 8 4.45 22.65 -2.49
C GLU A 8 5.23 23.29 -1.34
N LYS A 9 5.45 24.59 -1.40
CA LYS A 9 6.05 25.35 -0.30
C LYS A 9 5.00 26.26 0.31
N ASP A 10 4.79 26.16 1.61
CA ASP A 10 3.79 26.96 2.32
C ASP A 10 4.34 28.35 2.73
N GLU A 11 3.45 29.16 3.32
CA GLU A 11 3.76 30.52 3.79
C GLU A 11 4.77 30.55 4.94
N GLU A 12 4.90 29.46 5.70
CA GLU A 12 5.86 29.32 6.80
C GLU A 12 7.21 28.72 6.35
N GLY A 13 7.36 28.50 5.05
CA GLY A 13 8.56 27.98 4.42
C GLY A 13 8.79 26.48 4.62
N TYR A 14 7.78 25.71 5.02
CA TYR A 14 7.82 24.26 4.93
C TYR A 14 7.60 23.81 3.50
N TYR A 15 8.26 22.71 3.12
CA TYR A 15 7.89 21.91 1.97
C TYR A 15 6.89 20.86 2.42
N VAL A 16 5.74 20.81 1.75
CA VAL A 16 4.69 19.82 1.93
C VAL A 16 4.71 18.91 0.71
N ALA A 17 4.94 17.62 0.92
CA ALA A 17 4.93 16.61 -0.14
C ALA A 17 3.72 15.70 0.00
N SER A 18 3.07 15.38 -1.12
CA SER A 18 1.95 14.45 -1.18
C SER A 18 2.06 13.52 -2.40
N VAL A 19 1.44 12.35 -2.30
CA VAL A 19 1.38 11.35 -3.38
C VAL A 19 -0.09 11.20 -3.82
N PRO A 20 -0.50 11.78 -4.95
CA PRO A 20 -1.90 11.74 -5.39
C PRO A 20 -2.48 10.32 -5.51
N GLU A 21 -1.64 9.35 -5.90
CA GLU A 21 -2.02 7.95 -6.04
C GLU A 21 -2.23 7.22 -4.70
N LEU A 22 -1.75 7.79 -3.57
CA LEU A 22 -1.86 7.23 -2.23
C LEU A 22 -2.62 8.21 -1.32
N PRO A 23 -3.97 8.18 -1.31
CA PRO A 23 -4.77 9.13 -0.55
C PRO A 23 -4.39 9.13 0.93
N GLY A 24 -4.07 10.32 1.45
CA GLY A 24 -3.61 10.51 2.83
C GLY A 24 -2.09 10.34 3.03
N CYS A 25 -1.33 9.94 2.01
CA CYS A 25 0.14 9.90 2.08
C CYS A 25 0.72 11.29 1.83
N HIS A 26 1.07 11.97 2.92
CA HIS A 26 1.69 13.29 2.89
C HIS A 26 2.67 13.45 4.04
N THR A 27 3.61 14.38 3.88
CA THR A 27 4.56 14.76 4.93
C THR A 27 5.02 16.20 4.72
N GLN A 28 5.71 16.77 5.71
CA GLN A 28 6.32 18.08 5.60
C GLN A 28 7.72 18.13 6.23
N ALA A 29 8.56 19.01 5.72
CA ALA A 29 9.89 19.30 6.27
C ALA A 29 10.36 20.72 5.90
N LYS A 30 11.42 21.21 6.55
CA LYS A 30 11.98 22.55 6.25
C LYS A 30 12.89 22.56 5.01
N THR A 31 13.26 21.41 4.47
CA THR A 31 14.13 21.30 3.28
C THR A 31 13.57 20.30 2.26
N LEU A 32 13.93 20.49 0.98
CA LEU A 32 13.57 19.56 -0.09
C LEU A 32 14.14 18.16 0.13
N ASP A 33 15.40 18.05 0.57
CA ASP A 33 16.03 16.75 0.80
C ASP A 33 15.32 15.97 1.92
N GLU A 34 14.95 16.67 2.99
CA GLU A 34 14.27 16.05 4.12
C GLU A 34 12.84 15.64 3.77
N VAL A 35 12.08 16.49 3.05
CA VAL A 35 10.71 16.13 2.66
C VAL A 35 10.72 14.94 1.70
N MET A 36 11.71 14.87 0.80
CA MET A 36 11.88 13.75 -0.14
C MET A 36 12.32 12.46 0.55
N LYS A 37 13.08 12.53 1.64
CA LYS A 37 13.39 11.36 2.47
C LYS A 37 12.12 10.86 3.19
N ARG A 38 11.41 11.76 3.87
CA ARG A 38 10.21 11.42 4.65
C ARG A 38 9.08 10.89 3.78
N ILE A 39 8.87 11.43 2.58
CA ILE A 39 7.78 10.97 1.71
C ILE A 39 8.04 9.54 1.22
N LYS A 40 9.30 9.14 1.03
CA LYS A 40 9.64 7.74 0.72
C LYS A 40 9.32 6.80 1.88
N GLU A 41 9.62 7.21 3.11
CA GLU A 41 9.27 6.47 4.33
C GLU A 41 7.75 6.39 4.50
N ALA A 42 7.02 7.49 4.24
CA ALA A 42 5.56 7.52 4.29
C ALA A 42 4.92 6.63 3.22
N ILE A 43 5.46 6.59 1.99
CA ILE A 43 5.04 5.66 0.94
C ILE A 43 5.25 4.21 1.42
N GLN A 44 6.42 3.90 1.96
CA GLN A 44 6.72 2.56 2.45
C GLN A 44 5.76 2.15 3.56
N ALA A 45 5.56 3.01 4.57
CA ALA A 45 4.64 2.78 5.67
C ALA A 45 3.18 2.64 5.19
N TYR A 46 2.76 3.43 4.19
CA TYR A 46 1.44 3.32 3.59
C TYR A 46 1.22 1.93 2.97
N LEU A 47 2.19 1.45 2.20
CA LEU A 47 2.13 0.14 1.54
C LEU A 47 2.23 -1.02 2.53
N GLU A 48 2.96 -0.85 3.63
CA GLU A 48 3.04 -1.83 4.72
C GLU A 48 1.77 -1.85 5.57
N ALA A 49 1.12 -0.70 5.77
CA ALA A 49 -0.13 -0.57 6.50
C ALA A 49 -1.35 -1.04 5.70
N GLU A 50 -1.20 -1.26 4.38
CA GLU A 50 -2.19 -2.00 3.61
C GLU A 50 -2.21 -3.47 4.05
N ASP A 51 -3.03 -3.76 5.06
CA ASP A 51 -3.45 -5.11 5.40
C ASP A 51 -3.94 -5.82 4.12
N VAL A 52 -3.67 -7.12 4.00
CA VAL A 52 -4.23 -8.00 2.98
C VAL A 52 -5.71 -7.70 2.77
N LYS A 53 -6.44 -7.39 3.85
CA LYS A 53 -7.83 -6.95 3.80
C LYS A 53 -8.08 -5.72 2.94
N SER A 54 -7.29 -4.63 3.03
CA SER A 54 -7.51 -3.43 2.21
C SER A 54 -7.22 -3.69 0.73
N VAL A 55 -6.19 -4.50 0.44
CA VAL A 55 -5.87 -4.95 -0.92
C VAL A 55 -7.04 -5.76 -1.50
N LEU A 56 -7.54 -6.74 -0.74
CA LEU A 56 -8.67 -7.57 -1.13
C LEU A 56 -9.95 -6.75 -1.31
N VAL A 57 -10.22 -5.78 -0.42
CA VAL A 57 -11.40 -4.90 -0.53
C VAL A 57 -11.34 -4.02 -1.79
N ARG A 58 -10.17 -3.48 -2.15
CA ARG A 58 -10.01 -2.70 -3.41
C ARG A 58 -10.06 -3.56 -4.67
N GLN A 59 -9.70 -4.83 -4.56
CA GLN A 59 -9.76 -5.81 -5.62
C GLN A 59 -11.08 -6.58 -5.67
N ALA A 60 -12.01 -6.31 -4.74
CA ALA A 60 -13.32 -6.94 -4.72
C ALA A 60 -14.03 -6.72 -6.06
N GLY A 61 -14.43 -7.82 -6.69
CA GLY A 61 -15.06 -7.82 -8.02
C GLY A 61 -14.12 -7.70 -9.22
N LYS A 62 -12.79 -7.59 -9.01
CA LYS A 62 -11.78 -7.60 -10.09
C LYS A 62 -11.05 -8.94 -10.24
N LEU A 63 -11.16 -9.81 -9.25
CA LEU A 63 -10.56 -11.13 -9.24
C LEU A 63 -11.67 -12.16 -9.40
N ASP A 64 -11.49 -13.10 -10.32
CA ASP A 64 -12.37 -14.26 -10.47
C ASP A 64 -11.97 -15.39 -9.52
N ASP A 65 -12.90 -16.33 -9.33
CA ASP A 65 -12.73 -17.47 -8.43
C ASP A 65 -11.54 -18.36 -8.85
N ASP A 66 -11.25 -18.48 -10.16
CA ASP A 66 -10.13 -19.26 -10.68
C ASP A 66 -8.77 -18.67 -10.25
N TYR A 67 -8.61 -17.35 -10.30
CA TYR A 67 -7.41 -16.67 -9.80
C TYR A 67 -7.21 -16.92 -8.30
N LEU A 68 -8.28 -16.80 -7.51
CA LEU A 68 -8.23 -16.97 -6.06
C LEU A 68 -7.89 -18.41 -5.67
N GLU A 69 -8.48 -19.40 -6.34
CA GLU A 69 -8.19 -20.82 -6.12
C GLU A 69 -6.73 -21.16 -6.44
N LYS A 70 -6.19 -20.69 -7.57
CA LYS A 70 -4.78 -20.90 -7.94
C LYS A 70 -3.83 -20.29 -6.93
N ARG A 71 -4.12 -19.08 -6.46
CA ARG A 71 -3.33 -18.41 -5.40
C ARG A 71 -3.36 -19.19 -4.10
N ALA A 72 -4.54 -19.65 -3.66
CA ALA A 72 -4.69 -20.43 -2.43
C ALA A 72 -3.99 -21.79 -2.52
N ALA A 73 -3.99 -22.43 -3.70
CA ALA A 73 -3.25 -23.66 -3.97
C ALA A 73 -1.73 -23.43 -3.87
N ASN A 74 -1.21 -22.41 -4.56
CA ASN A 74 0.22 -22.09 -4.58
C ASN A 74 0.75 -21.68 -3.19
N ALA A 75 -0.08 -21.02 -2.38
CA ALA A 75 0.25 -20.67 -1.01
C ALA A 75 0.11 -21.85 -0.02
N GLY A 76 -0.33 -23.03 -0.47
CA GLY A 76 -0.54 -24.21 0.38
C GLY A 76 -1.76 -24.15 1.29
N VAL A 77 -2.56 -23.08 1.23
CA VAL A 77 -3.73 -22.85 2.10
C VAL A 77 -4.79 -23.93 1.90
N LEU A 78 -5.03 -24.34 0.65
CA LEU A 78 -6.01 -25.40 0.35
C LEU A 78 -5.66 -26.75 0.99
N ALA A 79 -4.36 -27.07 1.13
CA ALA A 79 -3.92 -28.30 1.77
C ALA A 79 -4.22 -28.28 3.28
N ILE A 80 -3.96 -27.15 3.94
CA ILE A 80 -4.24 -26.95 5.37
C ILE A 80 -5.75 -27.07 5.63
N LEU A 81 -6.58 -26.38 4.84
CA LEU A 81 -8.04 -26.41 5.00
C LEU A 81 -8.62 -27.83 4.84
N LYS A 82 -8.12 -28.59 3.87
CA LYS A 82 -8.52 -30.00 3.66
C LYS A 82 -8.11 -30.90 4.83
N THR A 83 -6.99 -30.62 5.49
CA THR A 83 -6.55 -31.36 6.67
C THR A 83 -7.44 -31.06 7.87
N ILE A 84 -7.78 -29.78 8.09
CA ILE A 84 -8.70 -29.36 9.17
C ILE A 84 -10.10 -29.96 8.98
N GLN A 85 -10.67 -29.94 7.78
CA GLN A 85 -12.00 -30.51 7.51
C GLN A 85 -12.08 -32.04 7.70
N LYS A 86 -10.95 -32.73 7.61
CA LYS A 86 -10.88 -34.19 7.77
C LYS A 86 -10.61 -34.62 9.20
N SER A 87 -10.39 -33.66 10.11
CA SER A 87 -10.15 -33.88 11.55
C SER A 87 -11.43 -33.65 12.33
#